data_AF-A0A061A6N8-F1
#
_entry.id   AF-A0A061A6N8-F1
#
_cell.length_a   1.000
_cell.length_b   1.000
_cell.length_c   1.000
_cell.angle_alpha   90.00
_cell.angle_beta   90.00
_cell.angle_gamma   90.00
#
_symmetry.space_group_name_H-M   'P 1'
#
loop_
_entity.id
_entity.type
_entity.pdbx_description
1 polymer ?
#
loop_
_entity_poly.entity_id
_entity_poly.type
_entity_poly.pdbx_seq_one_letter_code
_entity_poly.pdbx_strand_id
1 'polypeptide(L)'
;MVFQKRSSRQDHKFKFHLDTIALEHTKNYTYLSLNISTTGNFHKAVNDLRDKARRAFYAIKRNIKFNIPIRIWLKILESVIEPIALYGCEVWGPLTNQDFTKWDKHQIETLHTEFCKNIQRVQRRTPNNVCRAELEIYQSELRWGLVIYSGS
;
A
#
# COMPACT_ATOMS: atom_id res chain seq x y z
N MET A 1 -20.13 4.63 -8.78
CA MET A 1 -19.05 4.22 -9.72
C MET A 1 -19.39 2.82 -10.22
N VAL A 2 -19.33 2.56 -11.53
CA VAL A 2 -19.71 1.26 -12.10
C VAL A 2 -18.45 0.50 -12.48
N PHE A 3 -18.20 -0.64 -11.82
CA PHE A 3 -17.06 -1.49 -12.11
C PHE A 3 -17.41 -2.55 -13.16
N GLN A 4 -16.49 -2.82 -14.08
CA GLN A 4 -16.66 -3.79 -15.16
C GLN A 4 -15.56 -4.85 -15.09
N LYS A 5 -15.94 -6.13 -15.09
CA LYS A 5 -15.01 -7.26 -14.96
C LYS A 5 -13.93 -7.35 -16.05
N ARG A 6 -14.16 -6.77 -17.24
CA ARG A 6 -13.20 -6.71 -18.36
C ARG A 6 -13.15 -5.29 -18.91
N SER A 7 -11.96 -4.82 -19.31
CA SER A 7 -11.82 -3.58 -20.08
C SER A 7 -12.26 -3.82 -21.53
N SER A 8 -13.54 -4.13 -21.76
CA SER A 8 -14.07 -4.09 -23.11
C SER A 8 -13.92 -2.68 -23.67
N ARG A 9 -13.80 -2.55 -25.00
CA ARG A 9 -13.93 -1.26 -25.68
C ARG A 9 -15.17 -0.58 -25.10
N GLN A 10 -14.97 0.58 -24.48
CA GLN A 10 -16.04 1.35 -23.86
C GLN A 10 -16.88 1.93 -24.99
N ASP A 11 -17.77 1.10 -25.52
CA ASP A 11 -18.83 1.59 -26.36
C ASP A 11 -19.70 2.45 -25.45
N HIS A 12 -19.87 3.74 -25.77
CA HIS A 12 -20.56 4.74 -24.96
C HIS A 12 -22.09 4.50 -24.95
N LYS A 13 -22.50 3.27 -24.62
CA LYS A 13 -23.87 2.78 -24.72
C LYS A 13 -24.81 3.43 -23.71
N PHE A 14 -24.26 3.94 -22.61
CA PHE A 14 -25.03 4.63 -21.55
C PHE A 14 -24.41 6.00 -21.26
N LYS A 15 -25.21 7.06 -21.45
CA LYS A 15 -24.88 8.43 -21.06
C LYS A 15 -25.60 8.74 -19.75
N PHE A 16 -24.82 9.00 -18.71
CA PHE A 16 -25.35 9.40 -17.42
C PHE A 16 -25.38 10.93 -17.33
N HIS A 17 -26.48 11.47 -16.85
CA HIS A 17 -26.63 12.91 -16.63
C HIS A 17 -26.92 13.12 -15.13
N LEU A 18 -26.20 14.06 -14.51
CA LEU A 18 -26.54 14.61 -13.21
C LEU A 18 -27.14 15.98 -13.47
N ASP A 19 -28.45 16.10 -13.25
CA ASP A 19 -29.28 17.24 -13.69
C ASP A 19 -29.10 17.55 -15.19
N THR A 20 -28.27 18.54 -15.51
CA THR A 20 -27.96 18.96 -16.89
C THR A 20 -26.55 18.59 -17.35
N ILE A 21 -25.70 18.08 -16.45
CA ILE A 21 -24.29 17.80 -16.71
C ILE A 21 -24.14 16.33 -17.12
N ALA A 22 -23.63 16.09 -18.33
CA ALA A 22 -23.27 14.74 -18.76
C ALA A 22 -22.00 14.29 -18.02
N LEU A 23 -22.07 13.15 -17.32
CA LEU A 23 -20.94 12.59 -16.61
C LEU A 23 -19.96 11.94 -17.58
N GLU A 24 -18.69 12.31 -17.47
CA GLU A 24 -17.62 11.73 -18.28
C GLU A 24 -17.30 10.30 -17.83
N HIS A 25 -17.29 9.37 -18.79
CA HIS A 25 -16.91 7.99 -18.54
C HIS A 25 -15.38 7.84 -18.63
N THR A 26 -14.70 7.84 -17.48
CA THR A 26 -13.24 7.73 -17.42
C THR A 26 -12.78 6.33 -17.00
N LYS A 27 -11.69 5.83 -17.59
CA LYS A 27 -11.09 4.51 -17.26
C LYS A 27 -10.42 4.45 -15.89
N ASN A 28 -9.84 5.56 -15.45
CA ASN A 28 -9.17 5.70 -14.17
C ASN A 28 -9.62 7.01 -13.54
N TYR A 29 -10.06 6.96 -12.29
CA TYR A 29 -10.49 8.14 -11.57
C TYR A 29 -9.69 8.26 -10.28
N THR A 30 -9.16 9.45 -10.01
CA THR A 30 -8.42 9.69 -8.76
C THR A 30 -9.36 10.31 -7.75
N TYR A 31 -9.67 9.58 -6.69
CA TYR A 31 -10.46 10.05 -5.57
C TYR A 31 -9.58 10.14 -4.33
N LEU A 32 -9.44 11.34 -3.74
CA LEU A 32 -8.62 11.58 -2.55
C LEU A 32 -7.22 10.94 -2.64
N SER A 33 -6.56 11.07 -3.79
CA SER A 33 -5.24 10.50 -4.08
C SER A 33 -5.15 8.97 -4.18
N LEU A 34 -6.30 8.28 -4.23
CA LEU A 34 -6.42 6.86 -4.54
C LEU A 34 -6.88 6.70 -5.99
N ASN A 35 -6.12 5.95 -6.79
CA ASN A 35 -6.44 5.71 -8.19
C ASN A 35 -7.35 4.49 -8.34
N ILE A 36 -8.59 4.74 -8.74
CA ILE A 36 -9.62 3.71 -8.89
C ILE A 36 -9.78 3.41 -10.37
N SER A 37 -9.53 2.15 -10.74
CA SER A 37 -9.70 1.67 -12.11
C SER A 37 -11.12 1.16 -12.36
N THR A 38 -11.61 1.26 -13.60
CA THR A 38 -12.92 0.72 -13.97
C THR A 38 -13.04 -0.79 -13.80
N THR A 39 -11.93 -1.54 -13.73
CA THR A 39 -11.95 -2.98 -13.49
C THR A 39 -12.06 -3.36 -12.02
N GLY A 40 -11.99 -2.38 -11.11
CA GLY A 40 -11.96 -2.62 -9.67
C GLY A 40 -10.62 -3.21 -9.19
N ASN A 41 -9.57 -3.19 -10.02
CA ASN A 41 -8.24 -3.62 -9.61
C ASN A 41 -7.48 -2.46 -8.95
N PHE A 42 -7.05 -2.68 -7.71
CA PHE A 42 -6.35 -1.69 -6.89
C PHE A 42 -4.82 -1.86 -6.86
N HIS A 43 -4.24 -2.82 -7.60
CA HIS A 43 -2.78 -3.02 -7.63
C HIS A 43 -2.00 -1.74 -7.97
N LYS A 44 -2.53 -0.92 -8.89
CA LYS A 44 -1.90 0.35 -9.25
C LYS A 44 -1.98 1.36 -8.11
N ALA A 45 -3.12 1.48 -7.46
CA ALA A 45 -3.30 2.34 -6.28
C ALA A 45 -2.37 1.92 -5.13
N VAL A 46 -2.29 0.62 -4.82
CA VAL A 46 -1.39 0.11 -3.77
C VAL A 46 0.07 0.40 -4.11
N ASN A 47 0.47 0.23 -5.37
CA ASN A 47 1.83 0.56 -5.78
C ASN A 47 2.11 2.08 -5.69
N ASP A 48 1.14 2.92 -6.04
CA ASP A 48 1.28 4.38 -5.91
C ASP A 48 1.44 4.80 -4.43
N LEU A 49 0.69 4.17 -3.51
CA LEU A 49 0.83 4.36 -2.06
C LEU A 49 2.19 3.88 -1.55
N ARG A 50 2.63 2.69 -2.00
CA ARG A 50 3.95 2.13 -1.71
C ARG A 50 5.06 3.09 -2.12
N ASP A 51 4.99 3.66 -3.33
CA ASP A 51 6.00 4.58 -3.83
C ASP A 51 6.00 5.91 -3.07
N LYS A 52 4.83 6.42 -2.66
CA LYS A 52 4.72 7.60 -1.77
C LYS A 52 5.38 7.33 -0.41
N ALA A 53 5.06 6.20 0.23
CA ALA A 53 5.65 5.79 1.50
C ALA A 53 7.17 5.65 1.40
N ARG A 54 7.65 5.03 0.31
CA ARG A 54 9.08 4.88 0.02
C ARG A 54 9.78 6.23 -0.12
N ARG A 55 9.20 7.17 -0.88
CA ARG A 55 9.76 8.53 -1.03
C ARG A 55 9.83 9.25 0.32
N ALA A 56 8.78 9.17 1.14
CA ALA A 56 8.76 9.76 2.48
C ALA A 56 9.86 9.19 3.38
N PHE A 57 10.02 7.87 3.40
CA PHE A 57 11.08 7.21 4.18
C PHE A 57 12.48 7.68 3.76
N TYR A 58 12.79 7.68 2.47
CA TYR A 58 14.12 8.11 2.00
C TYR A 58 14.35 9.62 2.17
N ALA A 59 13.30 10.45 2.13
CA ALA A 59 13.40 11.87 2.45
C ALA A 59 13.77 12.07 3.93
N ILE A 60 13.10 11.38 4.85
CA ILE A 60 13.41 11.41 6.29
C ILE A 60 14.84 10.92 6.53
N LYS A 61 15.21 9.79 5.93
CA LYS A 61 16.55 9.22 6.04
C LYS A 61 17.65 10.15 5.53
N ARG A 62 17.41 10.87 4.44
CA ARG A 62 18.36 11.84 3.91
C ARG A 62 18.55 13.05 4.84
N ASN A 63 17.50 13.45 5.55
CA ASN A 63 17.55 14.62 6.45
C ASN A 63 18.19 14.30 7.80
N ILE A 64 18.11 13.05 8.26
CA ILE A 64 18.75 12.61 9.50
C ILE A 64 20.25 12.41 9.27
N LYS A 65 21.07 13.27 9.90
CA LYS A 65 22.54 13.25 9.78
C LYS A 65 23.25 12.48 10.90
N PHE A 66 22.54 12.10 11.95
CA PHE A 66 23.10 11.42 13.13
C PHE A 66 22.58 9.98 13.24
N ASN A 67 23.29 9.13 13.98
CA ASN A 67 22.89 7.74 14.14
C ASN A 67 21.72 7.63 15.12
N ILE A 68 20.53 7.34 14.60
CA ILE A 68 19.32 7.14 15.40
C ILE A 68 19.23 5.67 15.84
N PRO A 69 18.90 5.38 17.11
CA PRO A 69 18.66 4.01 17.56
C PRO A 69 17.46 3.39 16.86
N ILE A 70 17.51 2.07 16.65
CA ILE A 70 16.50 1.30 15.92
C ILE A 70 15.08 1.53 16.47
N ARG A 71 14.91 1.63 17.79
CA ARG A 71 13.60 1.90 18.41
C ARG A 71 12.94 3.20 17.92
N ILE A 72 13.71 4.25 17.66
CA ILE A 72 13.16 5.52 17.16
C ILE A 72 12.81 5.38 15.68
N TRP A 73 13.61 4.64 14.90
CA TRP A 73 13.26 4.31 13.52
C TRP A 73 11.94 3.56 13.40
N LEU A 74 11.71 2.59 14.29
CA LEU A 74 10.43 1.87 14.36
C LEU A 74 9.26 2.81 14.63
N LYS A 75 9.39 3.70 15.62
CA LYS A 75 8.37 4.73 15.89
C LYS A 75 8.09 5.64 14.69
N ILE A 76 9.13 6.02 13.94
CA ILE A 76 8.96 6.84 12.72
C ILE A 76 8.21 6.05 11.64
N LEU A 77 8.54 4.77 11.46
CA LEU A 77 7.83 3.90 10.52
C LEU A 77 6.34 3.80 10.89
N GLU A 78 6.02 3.48 12.13
CA GLU A 78 4.64 3.31 12.62
C GLU A 78 3.84 4.62 12.62
N SER A 79 4.47 5.76 12.89
CA SER A 79 3.75 7.04 12.98
C SER A 79 3.59 7.76 11.65
N VAL A 80 4.52 7.60 10.70
CA VAL A 80 4.54 8.37 9.45
C VAL A 80 4.36 7.49 8.22
N ILE A 81 5.09 6.38 8.15
CA ILE A 81 5.14 5.57 6.93
C ILE A 81 3.92 4.64 6.86
N GLU A 82 3.51 4.09 8.00
CA GLU A 82 2.32 3.26 8.15
C GLU A 82 1.04 3.93 7.63
N PRO A 83 0.65 5.13 8.10
CA PRO A 83 -0.58 5.76 7.61
C PRO A 83 -0.54 6.10 6.11
N ILE A 84 0.64 6.34 5.53
CA ILE A 84 0.77 6.59 4.09
C ILE A 84 0.57 5.29 3.29
N ALA A 85 1.14 4.18 3.76
CA ALA A 85 1.04 2.89 3.08
C ALA A 85 -0.34 2.22 3.26
N LEU A 86 -0.97 2.38 4.44
CA LEU A 86 -2.29 1.82 4.77
C LEU A 86 -3.47 2.68 4.33
N TYR A 87 -3.22 3.84 3.73
CA TYR A 87 -4.31 4.72 3.33
C TYR A 87 -5.30 4.00 2.41
N GLY A 88 -6.57 3.95 2.81
CA GLY A 88 -7.63 3.29 2.05
C GLY A 88 -7.61 1.75 2.10
N CYS A 89 -6.90 1.13 3.07
CA CYS A 89 -6.85 -0.33 3.24
C CYS A 89 -8.23 -0.98 3.41
N GLU A 90 -9.19 -0.27 3.99
CA GLU A 90 -10.59 -0.71 4.08
C GLU A 90 -11.22 -0.92 2.69
N VAL A 91 -10.77 -0.16 1.68
CA VAL A 91 -11.30 -0.21 0.32
C VAL A 91 -10.52 -1.23 -0.51
N TRP A 92 -9.19 -1.12 -0.57
CA TRP A 92 -8.38 -1.96 -1.45
C TRP A 92 -7.99 -3.30 -0.82
N GLY A 93 -7.96 -3.43 0.51
CA GLY A 93 -7.52 -4.64 1.22
C GLY A 93 -8.35 -5.87 0.84
N PRO A 94 -9.68 -5.86 1.07
CA PRO A 94 -10.55 -6.99 0.74
C PRO A 94 -10.62 -7.29 -0.77
N LEU A 95 -10.40 -6.27 -1.61
CA LEU A 95 -10.48 -6.37 -3.07
C LEU A 95 -9.17 -6.83 -3.71
N THR A 96 -8.09 -6.91 -2.94
CA THR A 96 -6.82 -7.48 -3.39
C THR A 96 -6.86 -8.99 -3.17
N ASN A 97 -6.62 -9.79 -4.22
CA ASN A 97 -6.55 -11.25 -4.10
C ASN A 97 -5.36 -11.63 -3.21
N GLN A 98 -5.61 -11.86 -1.93
CA GLN A 98 -4.58 -12.21 -0.97
C GLN A 98 -4.64 -13.70 -0.71
N ASP A 99 -3.87 -14.45 -1.52
CA ASP A 99 -3.56 -15.84 -1.20
C ASP A 99 -2.80 -15.84 0.14
N PHE A 100 -3.35 -16.49 1.18
CA PHE A 100 -2.69 -16.63 2.48
C PHE A 100 -1.30 -17.27 2.36
N THR A 101 -1.07 -18.05 1.30
CA THR A 101 0.24 -18.67 1.01
C THR A 101 1.29 -17.69 0.44
N LYS A 102 0.89 -16.49 0.00
CA LYS A 102 1.76 -15.49 -0.63
C LYS A 102 1.74 -14.13 0.07
N TRP A 103 1.30 -14.08 1.32
CA TRP A 103 1.22 -12.84 2.10
C TRP A 103 2.56 -12.08 2.15
N ASP A 104 3.71 -12.77 2.30
CA ASP A 104 5.05 -12.16 2.31
C ASP A 104 5.40 -11.44 1.00
N LYS A 105 4.76 -11.81 -0.12
CA LYS A 105 4.97 -11.19 -1.43
C LYS A 105 4.07 -9.99 -1.67
N HIS A 106 3.20 -9.66 -0.72
CA HIS A 106 2.35 -8.48 -0.84
C HIS A 106 3.22 -7.21 -0.93
N GLN A 107 2.76 -6.21 -1.69
CA GLN A 107 3.54 -5.02 -2.00
C GLN A 107 3.92 -4.22 -0.75
N ILE A 108 3.02 -4.20 0.24
CA ILE A 108 3.21 -3.52 1.52
C ILE A 108 4.23 -4.28 2.39
N GLU A 109 4.10 -5.59 2.48
CA GLU A 109 5.03 -6.46 3.22
C GLU A 109 6.46 -6.42 2.66
N THR A 110 6.58 -6.39 1.33
CA THR A 110 7.86 -6.24 0.65
C THR A 110 8.51 -4.89 0.99
N LEU A 111 7.72 -3.82 1.08
CA LEU A 111 8.19 -2.49 1.47
C LEU A 111 8.61 -2.44 2.95
N HIS A 112 7.83 -3.07 3.83
CA HIS A 112 8.17 -3.19 5.24
C HIS A 112 9.51 -3.92 5.44
N THR A 113 9.69 -5.05 4.77
CA THR A 113 10.95 -5.81 4.77
C THR A 113 12.12 -4.98 4.20
N GLU A 114 11.90 -4.20 3.14
CA GLU A 114 12.92 -3.30 2.59
C GLU A 114 13.40 -2.30 3.65
N PHE A 115 12.49 -1.69 4.41
CA PHE A 115 12.83 -0.73 5.45
C PHE A 115 13.54 -1.38 6.63
N CYS A 116 13.07 -2.56 7.08
CA CYS A 116 13.71 -3.33 8.15
C CYS A 116 15.18 -3.61 7.83
N LYS A 117 15.44 -4.14 6.63
CA LYS A 117 16.81 -4.43 6.17
C LYS A 117 17.67 -3.17 6.10
N ASN A 118 17.05 -2.07 5.66
CA ASN A 118 17.73 -0.78 5.51
C ASN A 118 18.13 -0.18 6.87
N ILE A 119 17.24 -0.26 7.87
CA ILE A 119 17.47 0.24 9.24
C ILE A 119 18.55 -0.59 9.93
N GLN A 120 18.49 -1.92 9.82
CA GLN A 120 19.50 -2.83 10.39
C GLN A 120 20.86 -2.77 9.66
N ARG A 121 20.92 -2.12 8.50
CA ARG A 121 22.10 -2.08 7.61
C ARG A 121 22.58 -3.47 7.16
N VAL A 122 21.65 -4.42 7.08
CA VAL A 122 21.94 -5.78 6.61
C VAL A 122 21.85 -5.86 5.09
N GLN A 123 22.52 -6.86 4.52
CA GLN A 123 22.51 -7.06 3.07
C GLN A 123 21.09 -7.38 2.58
N ARG A 124 20.75 -6.94 1.36
CA ARG A 124 19.43 -7.21 0.76
C ARG A 124 19.10 -8.71 0.66
N ARG A 125 20.13 -9.55 0.55
CA ARG A 125 20.05 -11.02 0.48
C ARG A 125 19.77 -11.71 1.82
N THR A 126 19.80 -10.99 2.95
CA THR A 126 19.49 -11.57 4.27
C THR A 126 18.06 -12.11 4.30
N PRO A 127 17.83 -13.29 4.92
CA PRO A 127 16.48 -13.89 5.00
C PRO A 127 15.49 -12.96 5.71
N ASN A 128 14.30 -12.79 5.12
CA ASN A 128 13.26 -11.88 5.61
C ASN A 128 12.84 -12.21 7.05
N ASN A 129 12.68 -13.50 7.36
CA ASN A 129 12.22 -13.98 8.66
C ASN A 129 13.15 -13.54 9.81
N VAL A 130 14.46 -13.56 9.60
CA VAL A 130 15.44 -13.15 10.62
C VAL A 130 15.36 -11.64 10.85
N CYS A 131 15.29 -10.86 9.78
CA CYS A 131 15.16 -9.41 9.89
C CYS A 131 13.89 -8.99 10.64
N ARG A 132 12.78 -9.69 10.42
CA ARG A 132 11.50 -9.46 11.10
C ARG A 132 11.58 -9.86 12.59
N ALA A 133 12.19 -11.00 12.88
CA ALA A 133 12.38 -11.48 14.25
C ALA A 133 13.21 -10.53 15.12
N GLU A 134 14.31 -10.03 14.57
CA GLU A 134 15.23 -9.10 15.25
C GLU A 134 14.61 -7.76 15.65
N LEU A 135 13.52 -7.35 15.01
CA LEU A 135 12.86 -6.07 15.32
C LEU A 135 11.66 -6.25 16.26
N GLU A 136 11.35 -7.48 16.69
CA GLU A 136 10.14 -7.82 17.46
C GLU A 136 8.83 -7.37 16.75
N ILE A 137 8.86 -7.21 15.42
CA ILE A 137 7.74 -6.66 14.62
C ILE A 137 6.65 -7.71 14.32
N TYR A 138 6.70 -8.89 14.94
CA TYR A 138 5.60 -9.85 14.81
C TYR A 138 4.25 -9.27 15.31
N GLN A 139 4.29 -8.33 16.27
CA GLN A 139 3.10 -7.68 16.82
C GLN A 139 2.47 -6.66 15.84
N SER A 140 3.28 -5.86 15.15
CA SER A 140 2.76 -4.92 14.15
C SER A 140 2.32 -5.68 12.91
N GLU A 141 3.04 -6.70 12.43
CA GLU A 141 2.61 -7.51 11.27
C GLU A 141 1.24 -8.18 11.47
N LEU A 142 0.92 -8.62 12.70
CA LEU A 142 -0.44 -9.07 13.03
C LEU A 142 -1.45 -7.92 12.98
N ARG A 143 -1.07 -6.69 13.33
CA ARG A 143 -1.94 -5.49 13.19
C ARG A 143 -2.15 -5.11 11.73
N TRP A 144 -1.11 -5.14 10.90
CA TRP A 144 -1.16 -4.91 9.46
C TRP A 144 -1.98 -5.99 8.74
N GLY A 145 -1.73 -7.25 9.09
CA GLY A 145 -2.53 -8.38 8.65
C GLY A 145 -3.98 -8.28 9.12
N LEU A 146 -4.24 -8.06 10.40
CA LEU A 146 -5.62 -7.95 10.91
C LEU A 146 -6.37 -6.77 10.27
N VAL A 147 -5.77 -5.61 10.07
CA VAL A 147 -6.43 -4.49 9.36
C VAL A 147 -6.78 -4.85 7.91
N ILE A 148 -5.94 -5.65 7.26
CA ILE A 148 -6.14 -6.06 5.87
C ILE A 148 -7.06 -7.31 5.75
N TYR A 149 -7.07 -8.20 6.74
CA TYR A 149 -7.71 -9.52 6.71
C TYR A 149 -8.95 -9.64 7.62
N SER A 150 -9.15 -8.78 8.63
CA SER A 150 -10.32 -8.82 9.54
C SER A 150 -11.53 -8.02 9.03
N GLY A 151 -11.41 -7.34 7.88
CA GLY A 151 -12.52 -6.69 7.20
C GLY A 151 -13.30 -7.61 6.25
N SER A 152 -13.11 -8.93 6.37
CA SER A 152 -13.77 -9.98 5.56
C SER A 152 -15.00 -10.52 6.26
#